data_AF-A0A920NS84-F1
#
_entry.id   AF-A0A920NS84-F1
#
_cell.length_a   1.000
_cell.length_b   1.000
_cell.length_c   1.000
_cell.angle_alpha   90.00
_cell.angle_beta   90.00
_cell.angle_gamma   90.00
#
_symmetry.space_group_name_H-M   'P 1'
#
loop_
_entity.id
_entity.type
_entity.pdbx_description
1 polymer ?
#
loop_
_entity_poly.entity_id
_entity_poly.type
_entity_poly.pdbx_seq_one_letter_code
_entity_poly.pdbx_strand_id
1 'polypeptide(L)' 'MIKNFTVFLGRLSSPEAGEAVQAFMEKRKPDFLRFE' A
#
# COMPACT_ATOMS: atom_id res chain seq x y z
N MET A 1 15.66 11.90 10.88
CA MET A 1 14.45 12.26 10.12
C MET A 1 14.38 11.54 8.76
N ILE A 2 15.46 11.48 7.97
CA ILE A 2 15.45 10.91 6.60
C ILE A 2 15.21 9.38 6.55
N LYS A 3 15.77 8.59 7.47
CA LYS A 3 15.68 7.11 7.44
C LYS A 3 14.24 6.56 7.43
N ASN A 4 13.34 7.13 8.22
CA ASN A 4 11.97 6.63 8.34
C ASN A 4 11.15 6.90 7.07
N PHE A 5 11.47 7.99 6.36
CA PHE A 5 10.78 8.35 5.13
C PHE A 5 11.17 7.42 3.97
N THR A 6 12.44 7.04 3.86
CA THR A 6 12.89 6.08 2.84
C THR A 6 12.28 4.68 3.05
N VAL A 7 12.19 4.23 4.30
CA VAL A 7 11.52 2.96 4.64
C VAL A 7 10.02 3.02 4.32
N PHE A 8 9.38 4.15 4.59
CA PHE A 8 7.97 4.37 4.24
C PHE A 8 7.74 4.34 2.74
N LEU A 9 8.58 5.01 1.95
CA LEU A 9 8.53 4.97 0.48
C LEU A 9 8.73 3.55 -0.06
N GLY A 10 9.64 2.77 0.52
CA GLY A 10 9.83 1.37 0.13
C GLY A 10 8.58 0.51 0.36
N ARG A 11 7.80 0.78 1.40
CA ARG A 11 6.52 0.10 1.67
C ARG A 11 5.41 0.51 0.69
N LEU A 12 5.44 1.73 0.16
CA LEU A 12 4.48 2.17 -0.84
C LEU A 12 4.66 1.47 -2.20
N SER A 13 5.83 0.90 -2.46
CA SER A 13 6.08 0.08 -3.66
C SER A 13 5.55 -1.36 -3.54
N SER A 14 4.97 -1.73 -2.40
CA SER A 14 4.41 -3.06 -2.20
C SER A 14 3.11 -3.26 -3.00
N PRO A 15 2.83 -4.48 -3.49
CA PRO A 15 1.55 -4.82 -4.13
C PRO A 15 0.32 -4.47 -3.27
N GLU A 16 0.44 -4.64 -1.96
CA GLU A 16 -0.58 -4.33 -0.95
C GLU A 16 -0.87 -2.83 -0.88
N ALA A 17 0.16 -1.98 -1.00
CA ALA A 17 -0.02 -0.54 -1.07
C ALA A 17 -0.74 -0.12 -2.36
N GLY A 18 -0.45 -0.78 -3.48
CA GLY A 18 -1.17 -0.59 -4.74
C GLY A 18 -2.67 -0.92 -4.61
N GLU A 19 -2.98 -2.07 -4.02
CA GLU A 19 -4.36 -2.50 -3.75
C GLU A 19 -5.09 -1.54 -2.80
N ALA A 20 -4.43 -1.05 -1.75
CA ALA A 20 -5.01 -0.09 -0.83
C ALA A 20 -5.42 1.22 -1.53
N VAL A 21 -4.52 1.76 -2.39
CA VAL A 21 -4.80 2.99 -3.15
C VAL A 21 -5.90 2.76 -4.17
N GLN A 22 -5.87 1.65 -4.90
CA GLN A 22 -6.88 1.33 -5.90
C GLN A 22 -8.26 1.14 -5.26
N ALA A 23 -8.35 0.36 -4.19
CA ALA A 23 -9.61 0.12 -3.48
C ALA A 23 -10.20 1.42 -2.90
N PHE A 24 -9.36 2.32 -2.40
CA PHE A 24 -9.77 3.64 -1.95
C PHE A 24 -10.39 4.47 -3.08
N MET A 25 -9.73 4.53 -4.24
CA MET A 25 -10.27 5.24 -5.43
C MET A 25 -11.59 4.64 -5.92
N GLU A 26 -11.71 3.31 -5.85
CA GLU A 26 -12.92 2.57 -6.24
C GLU A 26 -14.00 2.55 -5.13
N LYS A 27 -13.77 3.19 -3.98
CA LYS A 27 -14.66 3.19 -2.80
C LYS A 27 -15.07 1.79 -2.33
N ARG A 28 -14.17 0.82 -2.48
CA ARG A 28 -14.35 -0.57 -2.00
C ARG A 28 -13.37 -0.87 -0.88
N LYS A 29 -13.61 -1.97 -0.16
CA LYS A 29 -12.62 -2.50 0.79
C LYS A 29 -11.44 -3.10 0.00
N PRO A 30 -10.19 -2.81 0.38
CA PRO A 30 -9.03 -3.48 -0.20
C PRO A 30 -9.03 -4.95 0.19
N ASP A 31 -8.63 -5.80 -0.76
CA ASP A 31 -8.53 -7.24 -0.58
C ASP A 31 -7.06 -7.63 -0.37
N PHE A 32 -6.65 -7.61 0.90
CA PHE A 32 -5.28 -7.96 1.28
C PHE A 32 -5.03 -9.47 1.35
N LEU A 33 -6.09 -10.30 1.34
CA LEU A 33 -5.95 -11.77 1.38
C LEU A 33 -5.30 -12.34 0.12
N ARG A 34 -5.19 -11.52 -0.94
CA ARG A 34 -4.55 -11.88 -2.21
C ARG A 34 -3.02 -11.85 -2.15
N PHE A 35 -2.43 -11.37 -1.06
CA PHE A 35 -0.98 -11.21 -0.89
C PHE A 35 -0.42 -12.03 0.29
N GLU A 36 -1.23 -12.89 0.92
CA GLU A 36 -0.79 -13.91 1.91
C GLU A 36 -0.18 -15.16 1.26
#